data_AF-A0A9D8XDP3-F1
#
_entry.id   AF-A0A9D8XDP3-F1
#
_cell.length_a   1.000
_cell.length_b   1.000
_cell.length_c   1.000
_cell.angle_alpha   90.00
_cell.angle_beta   90.00
_cell.angle_gamma   90.00
#
_symmetry.space_group_name_H-M   'P 1'
#
loop_
_entity.id
_entity.type
_entity.pdbx_description
1 polymer ?
#
loop_
_entity_poly.entity_id
_entity_poly.type
_entity_poly.pdbx_seq_one_letter_code
_entity_poly.pdbx_strand_id
1 'polypeptide(L)'
;MDPAVLFSCRRLAYFFPVLLTFFLALSTLNAETPRKMFIELGWDIPTTQFIRDNYRTMEENAPFSGVIYRIQPEGREWKESSEWMFSAEPWKREDYASCIADLKACEFKEFTHNFIRMNFSPASIAWDDDAGWEVLAEKAAICAWVAKQSGSKGLAPDFESYGAAMFRWDPEKQNGRSFAEAKALARKRGEQFIRAIASEYPDATILALWLNSINAAAGKSPNPDSILVSAGYGLLPAFINGMIAGAPEEMVLVDGCETGYYIEGEAFKNHALDMVLWTGACMNLVEPELRKKYRTQVQSGFGIYLDMYTNPEGSVYYRGPKKDGGSRLDRLCGNLETAFFAADQYVWIYGEKNRWWNVPEVQDPKKPCVHWETALPGLSDRIRMIAEPKKALEKIAQRVREGKEGENCLKNPSFEDVKDGKPAEWSFWQDEKEPTGRYFADKQDENGIVSFEKLTSGCVLQFVDVKPGERLFFQTRVRTGGNAQAKVNISWQDEKGWVWAHTQYFPFDPNEEGEWKTIRGCVTTPEGISKMGMILGASHQETPEDTASYDAAEVYRLK
;
A
#
# COMPACT_ATOMS: atom_id res chain seq x y z
N MET A 1 70.16 -2.72 33.98
CA MET A 1 70.79 -3.87 34.66
C MET A 1 69.72 -4.91 34.84
N ASP A 2 69.90 -6.03 34.16
CA ASP A 2 69.14 -7.29 34.19
C ASP A 2 69.46 -8.07 35.50
N PRO A 3 68.97 -9.30 35.83
CA PRO A 3 67.71 -10.01 35.54
C PRO A 3 67.08 -10.74 36.79
N ALA A 4 65.82 -11.16 36.64
CA ALA A 4 65.21 -12.50 36.87
C ALA A 4 65.26 -13.33 38.19
N VAL A 5 64.19 -14.16 38.28
CA VAL A 5 64.01 -15.51 38.88
C VAL A 5 63.33 -15.57 40.27
N LEU A 6 62.01 -15.84 40.41
CA LEU A 6 61.21 -17.09 40.29
C LEU A 6 61.52 -18.22 41.29
N PHE A 7 60.62 -18.45 42.26
CA PHE A 7 60.25 -19.76 42.87
C PHE A 7 58.87 -19.57 43.57
N SER A 8 57.75 -20.08 43.03
CA SER A 8 57.07 -21.38 43.32
C SER A 8 56.66 -21.55 44.81
N CYS A 9 55.46 -22.00 45.24
CA CYS A 9 54.25 -22.53 44.59
C CYS A 9 53.20 -22.81 45.72
N ARG A 10 51.88 -22.74 45.40
CA ARG A 10 50.71 -23.42 46.03
C ARG A 10 50.19 -22.86 47.39
N ARG A 11 48.89 -22.63 47.66
CA ARG A 11 47.61 -23.13 47.08
C ARG A 11 46.41 -22.25 47.52
N LEU A 12 45.49 -22.03 46.56
CA LEU A 12 44.01 -21.91 46.62
C LEU A 12 43.28 -21.19 47.78
N ALA A 13 42.47 -20.17 47.42
CA ALA A 13 41.01 -20.19 47.60
C ALA A 13 40.32 -18.94 46.99
N TYR A 14 39.57 -19.17 45.91
CA TYR A 14 38.37 -18.47 45.45
C TYR A 14 38.38 -16.93 45.25
N PHE A 15 38.77 -16.49 44.05
CA PHE A 15 38.15 -15.34 43.39
C PHE A 15 37.45 -15.82 42.12
N PHE A 16 36.12 -15.78 42.12
CA PHE A 16 35.27 -15.91 40.95
C PHE A 16 35.27 -14.54 40.24
N PRO A 17 35.77 -14.39 39.00
CA PRO A 17 35.27 -13.35 38.13
C PRO A 17 34.03 -13.91 37.42
N VAL A 18 32.91 -13.25 37.62
CA VAL A 18 31.69 -13.42 36.84
C VAL A 18 32.03 -13.13 35.38
N LEU A 19 32.32 -14.17 34.61
CA LEU A 19 32.28 -14.11 33.15
C LEU A 19 30.79 -14.04 32.78
N LEU A 20 30.27 -12.82 32.68
CA LEU A 20 28.94 -12.56 32.15
C LEU A 20 29.00 -12.78 30.64
N THR A 21 28.90 -14.04 30.23
CA THR A 21 28.71 -14.42 28.83
C THR A 21 27.32 -13.95 28.42
N PHE A 22 27.22 -12.72 27.90
CA PHE A 22 26.04 -12.27 27.16
C PHE A 22 25.99 -13.10 25.87
N PHE A 23 25.34 -14.26 25.93
CA PHE A 23 24.72 -14.82 24.74
C PHE A 23 23.57 -13.88 24.36
N LEU A 24 23.89 -12.82 23.63
CA LEU A 24 22.90 -12.23 22.73
C LEU A 24 22.57 -13.34 21.74
N ALA A 25 21.50 -14.07 22.01
CA ALA A 25 20.73 -14.66 20.93
C ALA A 25 20.32 -13.48 20.04
N LEU A 26 21.12 -13.23 19.00
CA LEU A 26 20.63 -12.58 17.79
C LEU A 26 19.62 -13.54 17.19
N SER A 27 18.44 -13.59 17.80
CA SER A 27 17.23 -13.81 17.05
C SER A 27 17.26 -12.68 16.03
N THR A 28 17.65 -12.99 14.80
CA THR A 28 17.26 -12.18 13.65
C THR A 28 15.74 -12.18 13.66
N LEU A 29 15.13 -11.27 14.42
CA LEU A 29 13.81 -10.78 14.08
C LEU A 29 14.02 -10.12 12.72
N ASN A 30 13.92 -10.92 11.66
CA ASN A 30 13.29 -10.45 10.45
C ASN A 30 11.86 -10.13 10.86
N ALA A 31 11.66 -8.97 11.49
CA ALA A 31 10.37 -8.33 11.48
C ALA A 31 10.16 -7.99 10.01
N GLU A 32 9.55 -8.92 9.27
CA GLU A 32 9.10 -8.63 7.92
C GLU A 32 8.24 -7.38 8.02
N THR A 33 8.67 -6.32 7.33
CA THR A 33 7.89 -5.10 7.23
C THR A 33 6.50 -5.51 6.77
N PRO A 34 5.43 -5.15 7.51
CA PRO A 34 4.10 -5.58 7.15
C PRO A 34 3.79 -5.21 5.70
N ARG A 35 3.19 -6.16 4.99
CA ARG A 35 2.78 -5.93 3.60
C ARG A 35 1.79 -4.76 3.56
N LYS A 36 2.04 -3.82 2.66
CA LYS A 36 1.13 -2.70 2.40
C LYS A 36 0.15 -3.06 1.30
N MET A 37 -1.06 -2.51 1.38
CA MET A 37 -2.21 -2.96 0.62
C MET A 37 -3.10 -1.78 0.24
N PHE A 38 -3.67 -1.90 -0.97
CA PHE A 38 -4.83 -1.10 -1.36
C PHE A 38 -6.11 -1.88 -1.09
N ILE A 39 -7.08 -1.23 -0.46
CA ILE A 39 -8.39 -1.78 -0.12
C ILE A 39 -9.46 -1.02 -0.93
N GLU A 40 -10.36 -1.76 -1.56
CA GLU A 40 -11.45 -1.17 -2.32
C GLU A 40 -12.59 -0.72 -1.39
N LEU A 41 -13.10 0.49 -1.64
CA LEU A 41 -14.38 0.96 -1.10
C LEU A 41 -15.15 1.69 -2.21
N GLY A 42 -15.95 0.98 -2.99
CA GLY A 42 -16.83 1.61 -3.97
C GLY A 42 -18.10 2.18 -3.32
N TRP A 43 -18.78 3.10 -4.01
CA TRP A 43 -20.20 3.40 -3.71
C TRP A 43 -21.09 2.15 -3.85
N ASP A 44 -20.66 1.22 -4.70
CA ASP A 44 -21.25 -0.10 -4.90
C ASP A 44 -20.78 -1.14 -3.89
N ILE A 45 -20.84 -0.81 -2.60
CA ILE A 45 -20.45 -1.70 -1.50
C ILE A 45 -21.16 -3.05 -1.67
N PRO A 46 -20.43 -4.16 -1.92
CA PRO A 46 -21.04 -5.43 -2.24
C PRO A 46 -21.61 -6.11 -1.00
N THR A 47 -22.66 -6.92 -1.17
CA THR A 47 -23.15 -7.85 -0.14
C THR A 47 -22.31 -9.12 -0.12
N THR A 48 -22.39 -9.91 0.96
CA THR A 48 -21.74 -11.23 1.02
C THR A 48 -22.20 -12.17 -0.08
N GLN A 49 -23.50 -12.16 -0.41
CA GLN A 49 -24.06 -12.95 -1.50
C GLN A 49 -23.44 -12.55 -2.85
N PHE A 50 -23.35 -11.25 -3.13
CA PHE A 50 -22.72 -10.76 -4.35
C PHE A 50 -21.26 -11.22 -4.44
N ILE A 51 -20.51 -11.11 -3.34
CA ILE A 51 -19.11 -11.55 -3.27
C ILE A 51 -19.02 -13.04 -3.57
N ARG A 52 -19.84 -13.89 -2.92
CA ARG A 52 -19.88 -15.34 -3.20
C ARG A 52 -20.05 -15.63 -4.68
N ASP A 53 -20.98 -14.91 -5.32
CA ASP A 53 -21.33 -15.15 -6.71
C ASP A 53 -20.29 -14.59 -7.70
N ASN A 54 -19.42 -13.65 -7.28
CA ASN A 54 -18.56 -12.87 -8.18
C ASN A 54 -17.06 -12.75 -7.80
N TYR A 55 -16.60 -13.30 -6.66
CA TYR A 55 -15.26 -13.00 -6.14
C TYR A 55 -14.13 -13.25 -7.14
N ARG A 56 -14.21 -14.30 -7.97
CA ARG A 56 -13.17 -14.62 -8.97
C ARG A 56 -13.01 -13.49 -9.98
N THR A 57 -14.14 -12.97 -10.47
CA THR A 57 -14.18 -11.85 -11.42
C THR A 57 -13.71 -10.55 -10.75
N MET A 58 -14.04 -10.36 -9.46
CA MET A 58 -13.57 -9.19 -8.69
C MET A 58 -12.04 -9.21 -8.54
N GLU A 59 -11.45 -10.35 -8.15
CA GLU A 59 -9.99 -10.52 -8.02
C GLU A 59 -9.25 -10.39 -9.36
N GLU A 60 -9.87 -10.84 -10.45
CA GLU A 60 -9.30 -10.72 -11.80
C GLU A 60 -9.24 -9.26 -12.27
N ASN A 61 -10.32 -8.51 -12.07
CA ASN A 61 -10.50 -7.18 -12.65
C ASN A 61 -9.99 -6.04 -11.77
N ALA A 62 -9.92 -6.22 -10.46
CA ALA A 62 -9.58 -5.15 -9.54
C ALA A 62 -8.15 -5.28 -8.99
N PRO A 63 -7.42 -4.17 -8.80
CA PRO A 63 -6.02 -4.19 -8.33
C PRO A 63 -5.89 -4.08 -6.80
N PHE A 64 -6.72 -4.79 -6.03
CA PHE A 64 -6.79 -4.65 -4.57
C PHE A 64 -6.44 -5.94 -3.82
N SER A 65 -6.01 -5.79 -2.57
CA SER A 65 -5.78 -6.91 -1.65
C SER A 65 -6.99 -7.24 -0.78
N GLY A 66 -8.11 -6.55 -1.00
CA GLY A 66 -9.37 -6.81 -0.33
C GLY A 66 -10.38 -5.71 -0.58
N VAL A 67 -11.58 -5.94 -0.05
CA VAL A 67 -12.75 -5.08 -0.25
C VAL A 67 -13.42 -4.77 1.09
N ILE A 68 -13.92 -3.54 1.23
CA ILE A 68 -14.88 -3.19 2.28
C ILE A 68 -16.28 -3.53 1.78
N TYR A 69 -16.98 -4.39 2.52
CA TYR A 69 -18.28 -4.93 2.14
C TYR A 69 -19.30 -4.80 3.26
N ARG A 70 -20.57 -5.05 2.96
CA ARG A 70 -21.64 -5.03 3.95
C ARG A 70 -22.18 -6.42 4.22
N ILE A 71 -22.59 -6.65 5.47
CA ILE A 71 -23.39 -7.83 5.81
C ILE A 71 -24.86 -7.45 5.75
N GLN A 72 -25.65 -8.28 5.06
CA GLN A 72 -27.09 -8.15 4.95
C GLN A 72 -27.65 -9.58 4.89
N PRO A 73 -28.45 -10.00 5.87
CA PRO A 73 -29.05 -11.33 5.86
C PRO A 73 -29.94 -11.55 4.64
N GLU A 74 -30.04 -12.79 4.17
CA GLU A 74 -30.88 -13.14 3.03
C GLU A 74 -32.36 -12.84 3.32
N GLY A 75 -33.05 -12.24 2.34
CA GLY A 75 -34.48 -11.91 2.46
C GLY A 75 -34.80 -10.73 3.38
N ARG A 76 -33.78 -10.00 3.88
CA ARG A 76 -33.96 -8.80 4.71
C ARG A 76 -33.86 -7.51 3.91
N GLU A 77 -34.50 -6.46 4.43
CA GLU A 77 -34.43 -5.14 3.81
C GLU A 77 -33.03 -4.54 3.92
N TRP A 78 -32.71 -3.62 2.99
CA TRP A 78 -31.49 -2.83 2.99
C TRP A 78 -31.16 -2.18 4.35
N LYS A 79 -32.19 -1.75 5.08
CA LYS A 79 -32.06 -1.11 6.41
C LYS A 79 -31.61 -2.06 7.52
N GLU A 80 -31.53 -3.36 7.24
CA GLU A 80 -31.00 -4.37 8.14
C GLU A 80 -29.54 -4.75 7.81
N SER A 81 -28.88 -3.97 6.93
CA SER A 81 -27.45 -4.12 6.64
C SER A 81 -26.57 -3.42 7.67
N SER A 82 -25.28 -3.76 7.69
CA SER A 82 -24.30 -3.11 8.57
C SER A 82 -24.06 -1.62 8.31
N GLU A 83 -24.53 -1.09 7.18
CA GLU A 83 -24.54 0.34 6.90
C GLU A 83 -25.66 1.09 7.65
N TRP A 84 -26.64 0.36 8.21
CA TRP A 84 -27.74 0.90 9.01
C TRP A 84 -27.71 0.40 10.45
N MET A 85 -26.59 -0.18 10.89
CA MET A 85 -26.49 -0.76 12.23
C MET A 85 -26.70 0.26 13.35
N PHE A 86 -26.42 1.56 13.09
CA PHE A 86 -26.57 2.62 14.07
C PHE A 86 -28.04 2.97 14.31
N SER A 87 -28.72 2.10 15.05
CA SER A 87 -30.14 2.16 15.35
C SER A 87 -30.45 1.37 16.63
N ALA A 88 -31.56 1.69 17.30
CA ALA A 88 -31.95 1.05 18.56
C ALA A 88 -32.73 -0.27 18.36
N GLU A 89 -33.01 -0.66 17.11
CA GLU A 89 -33.69 -1.92 16.79
C GLU A 89 -32.73 -3.11 16.88
N PRO A 90 -32.99 -4.12 17.72
CA PRO A 90 -32.06 -5.23 17.93
C PRO A 90 -31.94 -6.14 16.70
N TRP A 91 -30.78 -6.79 16.58
CA TRP A 91 -30.52 -7.83 15.59
C TRP A 91 -30.56 -9.22 16.23
N LYS A 92 -30.94 -10.23 15.46
CA LYS A 92 -30.77 -11.63 15.87
C LYS A 92 -29.51 -12.18 15.21
N ARG A 93 -28.59 -12.68 16.02
CA ARG A 93 -27.29 -13.18 15.56
C ARG A 93 -27.43 -14.27 14.49
N GLU A 94 -28.42 -15.14 14.65
CA GLU A 94 -28.67 -16.29 13.78
C GLU A 94 -29.05 -15.87 12.35
N ASP A 95 -29.66 -14.68 12.19
CA ASP A 95 -30.06 -14.17 10.88
C ASP A 95 -28.82 -13.92 10.00
N TYR A 96 -27.66 -13.62 10.59
CA TYR A 96 -26.42 -13.34 9.85
C TYR A 96 -25.59 -14.59 9.53
N ALA A 97 -26.10 -15.80 9.82
CA ALA A 97 -25.41 -17.05 9.50
C ALA A 97 -25.21 -17.25 7.98
N SER A 98 -26.14 -16.76 7.15
CA SER A 98 -26.01 -16.81 5.68
C SER A 98 -24.81 -16.01 5.19
N CYS A 99 -24.53 -14.85 5.79
CA CYS A 99 -23.37 -14.03 5.46
C CYS A 99 -22.05 -14.76 5.68
N ILE A 100 -21.96 -15.58 6.74
CA ILE A 100 -20.77 -16.41 7.00
C ILE A 100 -20.66 -17.52 5.94
N ALA A 101 -21.77 -18.19 5.60
CA ALA A 101 -21.78 -19.25 4.61
C ALA A 101 -21.33 -18.75 3.24
N ASP A 102 -21.80 -17.57 2.83
CA ASP A 102 -21.41 -16.91 1.59
C ASP A 102 -19.90 -16.69 1.50
N LEU A 103 -19.31 -16.08 2.53
CA LEU A 103 -17.89 -15.75 2.53
C LEU A 103 -17.01 -17.00 2.65
N LYS A 104 -17.44 -18.04 3.40
CA LYS A 104 -16.71 -19.32 3.48
C LYS A 104 -16.71 -20.11 2.17
N ALA A 105 -17.65 -19.85 1.27
CA ALA A 105 -17.68 -20.46 -0.06
C ALA A 105 -16.70 -19.79 -1.04
N CYS A 106 -16.06 -18.68 -0.65
CA CYS A 106 -15.06 -17.98 -1.46
C CYS A 106 -13.65 -18.55 -1.22
N GLU A 107 -12.93 -18.83 -2.30
CA GLU A 107 -11.52 -19.25 -2.27
C GLU A 107 -10.62 -18.09 -2.68
N PHE A 108 -10.60 -17.02 -1.87
CA PHE A 108 -9.83 -15.80 -2.18
C PHE A 108 -8.33 -16.09 -2.33
N LYS A 109 -7.73 -15.48 -3.36
CA LYS A 109 -6.28 -15.51 -3.62
C LYS A 109 -5.63 -14.14 -3.46
N GLU A 110 -6.38 -13.09 -3.79
CA GLU A 110 -5.97 -11.69 -3.74
C GLU A 110 -6.60 -11.00 -2.53
N PHE A 111 -7.92 -11.15 -2.36
CA PHE A 111 -8.75 -10.46 -1.39
C PHE A 111 -8.61 -11.09 0.00
N THR A 112 -7.41 -10.98 0.56
CA THR A 112 -7.01 -11.54 1.85
C THR A 112 -7.30 -10.58 3.01
N HIS A 113 -7.55 -9.29 2.73
CA HIS A 113 -7.82 -8.25 3.72
C HIS A 113 -9.19 -7.60 3.49
N ASN A 114 -10.26 -8.34 3.78
CA ASN A 114 -11.63 -7.85 3.68
C ASN A 114 -12.14 -7.29 5.01
N PHE A 115 -13.01 -6.28 4.95
CA PHE A 115 -13.52 -5.58 6.12
C PHE A 115 -15.04 -5.37 6.03
N ILE A 116 -15.75 -5.54 7.15
CA ILE A 116 -17.18 -5.24 7.23
C ILE A 116 -17.38 -3.74 7.50
N ARG A 117 -18.09 -3.03 6.62
CA ARG A 117 -18.51 -1.64 6.78
C ARG A 117 -19.49 -1.49 7.93
N MET A 118 -19.31 -0.47 8.76
CA MET A 118 -20.22 -0.09 9.84
C MET A 118 -20.41 1.42 9.88
N ASN A 119 -21.58 1.95 9.53
CA ASN A 119 -21.81 3.40 9.60
C ASN A 119 -22.31 3.80 10.99
N PHE A 120 -21.74 4.85 11.57
CA PHE A 120 -22.07 5.32 12.92
C PHE A 120 -23.23 6.31 13.01
N SER A 121 -23.83 6.74 11.89
CA SER A 121 -24.97 7.64 11.95
C SER A 121 -25.73 7.59 10.63
N PRO A 122 -26.89 6.93 10.56
CA PRO A 122 -28.03 7.59 9.93
C PRO A 122 -29.16 7.92 10.93
N ALA A 123 -29.11 7.42 12.18
CA ALA A 123 -30.12 7.64 13.22
C ALA A 123 -29.54 8.29 14.48
N SER A 124 -30.41 8.73 15.41
CA SER A 124 -30.03 9.44 16.64
C SER A 124 -30.18 8.54 17.87
N ILE A 125 -29.05 8.18 18.49
CA ILE A 125 -28.98 7.56 19.82
C ILE A 125 -28.24 8.53 20.73
N ALA A 126 -28.86 8.92 21.84
CA ALA A 126 -28.26 9.86 22.78
C ALA A 126 -27.08 9.21 23.53
N TRP A 127 -26.08 10.00 23.94
CA TRP A 127 -24.90 9.47 24.62
C TRP A 127 -25.23 8.80 25.98
N ASP A 128 -26.29 9.25 26.65
CA ASP A 128 -26.80 8.74 27.92
C ASP A 128 -27.86 7.62 27.78
N ASP A 129 -28.23 7.24 26.56
CA ASP A 129 -29.17 6.15 26.31
C ASP A 129 -28.49 4.77 26.48
N ASP A 130 -28.42 4.27 27.71
CA ASP A 130 -27.79 2.99 28.00
C ASP A 130 -28.42 1.81 27.23
N ALA A 131 -29.74 1.83 27.00
CA ALA A 131 -30.42 0.75 26.29
C ALA A 131 -30.10 0.75 24.79
N GLY A 132 -30.15 1.93 24.15
CA GLY A 132 -29.78 2.06 22.74
C GLY A 132 -28.32 1.67 22.48
N TRP A 133 -27.40 2.07 23.37
CA TRP A 133 -25.98 1.70 23.27
C TRP A 133 -25.71 0.21 23.53
N GLU A 134 -26.51 -0.45 24.36
CA GLU A 134 -26.41 -1.92 24.52
C GLU A 134 -26.77 -2.62 23.21
N VAL A 135 -27.84 -2.20 22.55
CA VAL A 135 -28.22 -2.73 21.22
C VAL A 135 -27.12 -2.49 20.19
N LEU A 136 -26.51 -1.29 20.16
CA LEU A 136 -25.38 -1.01 19.26
C LEU A 136 -24.17 -1.89 19.55
N ALA A 137 -23.85 -2.11 20.82
CA ALA A 137 -22.76 -2.98 21.24
C ALA A 137 -22.99 -4.42 20.78
N GLU A 138 -24.19 -4.95 20.97
CA GLU A 138 -24.58 -6.28 20.49
C GLU A 138 -24.45 -6.40 18.96
N LYS A 139 -24.88 -5.39 18.19
CA LYS A 139 -24.69 -5.38 16.73
C LYS A 139 -23.22 -5.34 16.32
N ALA A 140 -22.41 -4.55 17.00
CA ALA A 140 -20.97 -4.50 16.76
C ALA A 140 -20.31 -5.86 17.04
N ALA A 141 -20.75 -6.57 18.08
CA ALA A 141 -20.33 -7.94 18.36
C ALA A 141 -20.77 -8.91 17.26
N ILE A 142 -22.00 -8.80 16.74
CA ILE A 142 -22.47 -9.62 15.59
C ILE A 142 -21.59 -9.38 14.36
N CYS A 143 -21.29 -8.14 14.00
CA CYS A 143 -20.37 -7.82 12.90
C CYS A 143 -18.99 -8.45 13.13
N ALA A 144 -18.43 -8.31 14.33
CA ALA A 144 -17.13 -8.89 14.69
C ALA A 144 -17.13 -10.43 14.60
N TRP A 145 -18.21 -11.06 15.06
CA TRP A 145 -18.41 -12.50 14.94
C TRP A 145 -18.44 -12.95 13.48
N VAL A 146 -19.21 -12.28 12.60
CA VAL A 146 -19.25 -12.60 11.17
C VAL A 146 -17.87 -12.44 10.53
N ALA A 147 -17.15 -11.34 10.83
CA ALA A 147 -15.81 -11.11 10.33
C ALA A 147 -14.86 -12.24 10.73
N LYS A 148 -14.85 -12.63 12.01
CA LYS A 148 -13.98 -13.71 12.50
C LYS A 148 -14.32 -15.06 11.88
N GLN A 149 -15.59 -15.41 11.84
CA GLN A 149 -16.03 -16.71 11.34
C GLN A 149 -15.82 -16.85 9.83
N SER A 150 -15.89 -15.76 9.08
CA SER A 150 -15.65 -15.75 7.63
C SER A 150 -14.17 -15.68 7.24
N GLY A 151 -13.26 -15.45 8.19
CA GLY A 151 -11.84 -15.20 7.88
C GLY A 151 -11.56 -13.79 7.36
N SER A 152 -12.49 -12.85 7.51
CA SER A 152 -12.24 -11.44 7.20
C SER A 152 -11.22 -10.83 8.17
N LYS A 153 -10.44 -9.84 7.70
CA LYS A 153 -9.37 -9.25 8.50
C LYS A 153 -9.91 -8.37 9.65
N GLY A 154 -11.09 -7.80 9.48
CA GLY A 154 -11.79 -7.13 10.55
C GLY A 154 -12.93 -6.25 10.07
N LEU A 155 -12.98 -5.03 10.61
CA LEU A 155 -14.13 -4.14 10.53
C LEU A 155 -13.69 -2.76 10.05
N ALA A 156 -14.57 -2.07 9.33
CA ALA A 156 -14.34 -0.72 8.82
C ALA A 156 -15.44 0.23 9.34
N PRO A 157 -15.34 0.73 10.58
CA PRO A 157 -16.24 1.74 11.08
C PRO A 157 -16.05 3.05 10.32
N ASP A 158 -17.16 3.62 9.92
CA ASP A 158 -17.24 4.94 9.35
C ASP A 158 -17.95 5.86 10.33
N PHE A 159 -17.18 6.80 10.87
CA PHE A 159 -17.64 7.80 11.82
C PHE A 159 -18.23 9.04 11.13
N GLU A 160 -18.43 9.02 9.80
CA GLU A 160 -19.13 10.06 9.08
C GLU A 160 -20.54 10.28 9.64
N SER A 161 -20.87 11.55 9.80
CA SER A 161 -22.19 11.98 10.30
C SER A 161 -23.21 12.02 9.16
N TYR A 162 -23.82 10.88 8.80
CA TYR A 162 -24.98 10.91 7.89
C TYR A 162 -26.25 11.28 8.67
N GLY A 163 -26.96 12.30 8.19
CA GLY A 163 -28.20 12.80 8.81
C GLY A 163 -28.00 13.60 10.11
N ALA A 164 -27.28 13.08 11.11
CA ALA A 164 -27.08 13.69 12.42
C ALA A 164 -25.59 13.89 12.77
N ALA A 165 -25.23 15.09 13.25
CA ALA A 165 -23.86 15.42 13.66
C ALA A 165 -23.55 14.95 15.10
N MET A 166 -23.56 13.64 15.35
CA MET A 166 -23.47 13.08 16.71
C MET A 166 -22.17 13.43 17.46
N PHE A 167 -21.06 13.59 16.72
CA PHE A 167 -19.76 13.94 17.28
C PHE A 167 -19.56 15.43 17.45
N ARG A 168 -20.48 16.27 16.95
CA ARG A 168 -20.48 17.70 17.19
C ARG A 168 -21.11 17.95 18.56
N TRP A 169 -20.40 18.65 19.43
CA TRP A 169 -21.01 19.11 20.66
C TRP A 169 -21.99 20.26 20.38
N ASP A 170 -23.19 20.11 20.90
CA ASP A 170 -24.27 21.09 20.81
C ASP A 170 -25.03 21.03 22.14
N PRO A 171 -24.91 22.04 23.02
CA PRO A 171 -25.50 21.99 24.36
C PRO A 171 -27.02 21.80 24.34
N GLU A 172 -27.73 22.31 23.33
CA GLU A 172 -29.18 22.14 23.22
C GLU A 172 -29.54 20.68 22.95
N LYS A 173 -28.81 20.03 22.03
CA LYS A 173 -28.99 18.61 21.70
C LYS A 173 -28.44 17.66 22.77
N GLN A 174 -27.61 18.18 23.67
CA GLN A 174 -27.01 17.43 24.77
C GLN A 174 -27.76 17.62 26.10
N ASN A 175 -29.02 18.08 26.05
CA ASN A 175 -29.86 18.33 27.23
C ASN A 175 -29.19 19.26 28.27
N GLY A 176 -28.49 20.29 27.79
CA GLY A 176 -27.77 21.26 28.61
C GLY A 176 -26.43 20.78 29.17
N ARG A 177 -25.96 19.56 28.83
CA ARG A 177 -24.67 19.06 29.29
C ARG A 177 -23.50 19.89 28.76
N SER A 178 -22.55 20.13 29.64
CA SER A 178 -21.26 20.72 29.30
C SER A 178 -20.46 19.84 28.32
N PHE A 179 -19.48 20.44 27.65
CA PHE A 179 -18.57 19.72 26.78
C PHE A 179 -17.82 18.59 27.50
N ALA A 180 -17.42 18.81 28.77
CA ALA A 180 -16.74 17.81 29.57
C ALA A 180 -17.62 16.59 29.89
N GLU A 181 -18.89 16.82 30.25
CA GLU A 181 -19.86 15.75 30.49
C GLU A 181 -20.16 14.95 29.22
N ALA A 182 -20.34 15.63 28.08
CA ALA A 182 -20.54 14.98 26.80
C ALA A 182 -19.31 14.13 26.38
N LYS A 183 -18.09 14.63 26.59
CA LYS A 183 -16.85 13.86 26.37
C LYS A 183 -16.80 12.60 27.23
N ALA A 184 -17.14 12.71 28.52
CA ALA A 184 -17.12 11.55 29.43
C ALA A 184 -18.08 10.44 28.95
N LEU A 185 -19.27 10.82 28.46
CA LEU A 185 -20.21 9.86 27.89
C LEU A 185 -19.69 9.28 26.56
N ALA A 186 -19.19 10.11 25.64
CA ALA A 186 -18.61 9.64 24.39
C ALA A 186 -17.47 8.63 24.62
N ARG A 187 -16.60 8.91 25.61
CA ARG A 187 -15.55 7.99 26.05
C ARG A 187 -16.09 6.66 26.57
N LYS A 188 -17.10 6.68 27.44
CA LYS A 188 -17.79 5.45 27.92
C LYS A 188 -18.28 4.60 26.73
N ARG A 189 -18.86 5.25 25.72
CA ARG A 189 -19.42 4.56 24.55
C ARG A 189 -18.39 4.00 23.60
N GLY A 190 -17.27 4.68 23.41
CA GLY A 190 -16.14 4.15 22.64
C GLY A 190 -15.58 2.88 23.27
N GLU A 191 -15.49 2.85 24.60
CA GLU A 191 -15.06 1.69 25.36
C GLU A 191 -16.07 0.54 25.30
N GLN A 192 -17.37 0.83 25.41
CA GLN A 192 -18.44 -0.16 25.25
C GLN A 192 -18.41 -0.79 23.86
N PHE A 193 -18.32 0.03 22.81
CA PHE A 193 -18.29 -0.39 21.42
C PHE A 193 -17.11 -1.33 21.11
N ILE A 194 -15.89 -0.93 21.48
CA ILE A 194 -14.71 -1.73 21.16
C ILE A 194 -14.66 -3.03 21.96
N ARG A 195 -15.13 -3.03 23.21
CA ARG A 195 -15.18 -4.23 24.06
C ARG A 195 -16.15 -5.27 23.50
N ALA A 196 -17.26 -4.81 22.93
CA ALA A 196 -18.21 -5.70 22.27
C ALA A 196 -17.57 -6.39 21.05
N ILE A 197 -16.85 -5.63 20.21
CA ILE A 197 -16.05 -6.20 19.11
C ILE A 197 -15.02 -7.20 19.65
N ALA A 198 -14.23 -6.79 20.64
CA ALA A 198 -13.15 -7.61 21.21
C ALA A 198 -13.65 -8.92 21.85
N SER A 199 -14.89 -8.94 22.36
CA SER A 199 -15.49 -10.15 22.93
C SER A 199 -15.64 -11.28 21.92
N GLU A 200 -15.78 -10.94 20.64
CA GLU A 200 -15.90 -11.90 19.54
C GLU A 200 -14.58 -12.02 18.76
N TYR A 201 -13.91 -10.90 18.47
CA TYR A 201 -12.73 -10.83 17.61
C TYR A 201 -11.61 -9.96 18.23
N PRO A 202 -10.82 -10.49 19.19
CA PRO A 202 -9.85 -9.72 19.95
C PRO A 202 -8.64 -9.24 19.14
N ASP A 203 -8.26 -9.94 18.08
CA ASP A 203 -7.14 -9.61 17.19
C ASP A 203 -7.59 -8.96 15.86
N ALA A 204 -8.81 -8.43 15.82
CA ALA A 204 -9.35 -7.75 14.65
C ALA A 204 -8.52 -6.53 14.26
N THR A 205 -8.48 -6.23 12.96
CA THR A 205 -8.06 -4.92 12.46
C THR A 205 -9.28 -4.03 12.26
N ILE A 206 -9.26 -2.86 12.90
CA ILE A 206 -10.31 -1.83 12.80
C ILE A 206 -9.83 -0.75 11.84
N LEU A 207 -10.17 -0.89 10.56
CA LEU A 207 -9.85 0.08 9.51
C LEU A 207 -10.90 1.21 9.49
N ALA A 208 -10.78 2.17 10.41
CA ALA A 208 -11.69 3.30 10.43
C ALA A 208 -11.38 4.26 9.26
N LEU A 209 -12.39 4.83 8.60
CA LEU A 209 -12.15 5.79 7.51
C LEU A 209 -11.38 7.03 7.98
N TRP A 210 -11.54 7.40 9.25
CA TRP A 210 -10.67 8.29 9.97
C TRP A 210 -10.75 8.04 11.48
N LEU A 211 -9.71 8.41 12.22
CA LEU A 211 -9.71 8.53 13.67
C LEU A 211 -9.37 9.96 14.09
N ASN A 212 -8.27 10.16 14.82
CA ASN A 212 -7.87 11.45 15.36
C ASN A 212 -7.35 12.41 14.27
N SER A 213 -6.95 11.91 13.10
CA SER A 213 -6.46 12.70 11.99
C SER A 213 -7.44 13.80 11.54
N ILE A 214 -8.75 13.55 11.64
CA ILE A 214 -9.79 14.56 11.33
C ILE A 214 -9.74 15.78 12.26
N ASN A 215 -9.20 15.61 13.47
CA ASN A 215 -9.05 16.65 14.49
C ASN A 215 -7.58 17.07 14.69
N ALA A 216 -6.67 16.74 13.76
CA ALA A 216 -5.24 17.05 13.90
C ALA A 216 -4.97 18.54 14.18
N ALA A 217 -5.78 19.46 13.65
CA ALA A 217 -5.66 20.89 13.94
C ALA A 217 -5.83 21.21 15.45
N ALA A 218 -6.77 20.55 16.13
CA ALA A 218 -6.94 20.68 17.57
C ALA A 218 -5.72 20.11 18.32
N GLY A 219 -5.19 18.97 17.87
CA GLY A 219 -4.01 18.34 18.44
C GLY A 219 -2.71 19.16 18.32
N LYS A 220 -2.65 20.12 17.40
CA LYS A 220 -1.53 21.08 17.28
C LYS A 220 -1.60 22.24 18.27
N SER A 221 -2.75 22.44 18.92
CA SER A 221 -2.94 23.47 19.94
C SER A 221 -2.40 22.99 21.29
N PRO A 222 -1.79 23.88 22.10
CA PRO A 222 -1.49 23.57 23.51
C PRO A 222 -2.76 23.36 24.35
N ASN A 223 -3.93 23.78 23.85
CA ASN A 223 -5.23 23.53 24.44
C ASN A 223 -6.18 22.97 23.36
N PRO A 224 -6.22 21.65 23.13
CA PRO A 224 -7.09 21.07 22.11
C PRO A 224 -8.58 21.35 22.34
N ASP A 225 -9.03 21.35 23.60
CA ASP A 225 -10.43 21.53 23.97
C ASP A 225 -11.02 22.88 23.51
N SER A 226 -10.20 23.93 23.44
CA SER A 226 -10.66 25.24 22.95
C SER A 226 -11.06 25.23 21.47
N ILE A 227 -10.61 24.22 20.71
CA ILE A 227 -10.98 24.01 19.31
C ILE A 227 -12.08 22.94 19.22
N LEU A 228 -11.90 21.82 19.93
CA LEU A 228 -12.82 20.68 19.87
C LEU A 228 -14.25 21.06 20.29
N VAL A 229 -14.44 21.98 21.23
CA VAL A 229 -15.76 22.41 21.70
C VAL A 229 -16.67 22.93 20.56
N SER A 230 -16.08 23.48 19.48
CA SER A 230 -16.81 23.98 18.30
C SER A 230 -16.65 23.10 17.05
N ALA A 231 -15.86 22.03 17.12
CA ALA A 231 -15.53 21.21 15.95
C ALA A 231 -16.67 20.25 15.58
N GLY A 232 -16.81 19.97 14.28
CA GLY A 232 -17.81 19.02 13.77
C GLY A 232 -17.64 17.59 14.31
N TYR A 233 -16.40 17.21 14.67
CA TYR A 233 -16.04 15.92 15.27
C TYR A 233 -15.43 16.10 16.67
N GLY A 234 -15.85 17.13 17.40
CA GLY A 234 -15.25 17.52 18.69
C GLY A 234 -15.31 16.46 19.81
N LEU A 235 -16.31 15.58 19.79
CA LEU A 235 -16.48 14.48 20.75
C LEU A 235 -15.78 13.18 20.31
N LEU A 236 -15.38 13.07 19.05
CA LEU A 236 -14.78 11.84 18.50
C LEU A 236 -13.45 11.46 19.21
N PRO A 237 -12.55 12.39 19.58
CA PRO A 237 -11.34 12.03 20.34
C PRO A 237 -11.64 11.37 21.68
N ALA A 238 -12.71 11.78 22.37
CA ALA A 238 -13.11 11.14 23.63
C ALA A 238 -13.61 9.71 23.38
N PHE A 239 -14.42 9.51 22.33
CA PHE A 239 -14.83 8.17 21.90
C PHE A 239 -13.62 7.28 21.54
N ILE A 240 -12.64 7.80 20.81
CA ILE A 240 -11.41 7.09 20.45
C ILE A 240 -10.59 6.74 21.71
N ASN A 241 -10.49 7.62 22.71
CA ASN A 241 -9.86 7.29 24.00
C ASN A 241 -10.56 6.10 24.67
N GLY A 242 -11.89 6.04 24.61
CA GLY A 242 -12.66 4.87 25.03
C GLY A 242 -12.28 3.60 24.26
N MET A 243 -12.18 3.68 22.93
CA MET A 243 -11.78 2.55 22.09
C MET A 243 -10.36 2.06 22.44
N ILE A 244 -9.40 2.97 22.62
CA ILE A 244 -8.02 2.60 23.00
C ILE A 244 -8.01 1.96 24.38
N ALA A 245 -8.78 2.50 25.34
CA ALA A 245 -8.86 1.94 26.69
C ALA A 245 -9.40 0.49 26.66
N GLY A 246 -10.45 0.23 25.90
CA GLY A 246 -11.12 -1.06 25.82
C GLY A 246 -10.48 -2.12 24.90
N ALA A 247 -9.63 -1.72 23.94
CA ALA A 247 -9.04 -2.65 22.98
C ALA A 247 -8.05 -3.66 23.65
N PRO A 248 -8.07 -4.95 23.34
CA PRO A 248 -7.03 -5.90 23.77
C PRO A 248 -5.71 -5.63 23.04
N GLU A 249 -4.58 -6.14 23.54
CA GLU A 249 -3.21 -5.81 23.08
C GLU A 249 -3.00 -6.09 21.57
N GLU A 250 -3.60 -7.17 21.07
CA GLU A 250 -3.46 -7.67 19.71
C GLU A 250 -4.32 -6.91 18.68
N MET A 251 -5.30 -6.14 19.13
CA MET A 251 -6.17 -5.37 18.24
C MET A 251 -5.42 -4.20 17.61
N VAL A 252 -5.59 -4.02 16.30
CA VAL A 252 -5.01 -2.90 15.55
C VAL A 252 -6.11 -1.93 15.18
N LEU A 253 -5.91 -0.65 15.47
CA LEU A 253 -6.75 0.44 15.00
C LEU A 253 -6.01 1.16 13.87
N VAL A 254 -6.66 1.39 12.74
CA VAL A 254 -6.06 2.14 11.63
C VAL A 254 -6.80 3.46 11.51
N ASP A 255 -6.07 4.56 11.63
CA ASP A 255 -6.58 5.88 11.25
C ASP A 255 -6.48 5.99 9.74
N GLY A 256 -7.59 5.72 9.04
CA GLY A 256 -7.65 5.73 7.58
C GLY A 256 -7.55 7.11 6.95
N CYS A 257 -7.47 8.20 7.73
CA CYS A 257 -7.21 9.56 7.26
C CYS A 257 -7.90 9.92 5.94
N GLU A 258 -9.24 9.98 5.91
CA GLU A 258 -10.00 10.36 4.71
C GLU A 258 -9.59 11.72 4.13
N THR A 259 -9.12 12.65 4.98
CA THR A 259 -8.56 13.93 4.52
C THR A 259 -7.39 13.76 3.54
N GLY A 260 -6.82 12.55 3.41
CA GLY A 260 -5.97 12.07 2.33
C GLY A 260 -6.43 12.45 0.91
N TYR A 261 -7.73 12.62 0.69
CA TYR A 261 -8.29 13.13 -0.57
C TYR A 261 -7.70 14.49 -1.00
N TYR A 262 -7.23 15.28 -0.04
CA TYR A 262 -6.73 16.64 -0.25
C TYR A 262 -5.22 16.77 -0.09
N ILE A 263 -4.53 15.65 0.22
CA ILE A 263 -3.09 15.62 0.50
C ILE A 263 -2.35 15.28 -0.79
N GLU A 264 -1.17 15.88 -0.97
CA GLU A 264 -0.35 15.66 -2.16
C GLU A 264 1.11 15.39 -1.80
N GLY A 265 1.73 14.47 -2.53
CA GLY A 265 3.18 14.22 -2.46
C GLY A 265 3.68 13.95 -1.04
N GLU A 266 4.76 14.60 -0.64
CA GLU A 266 5.41 14.33 0.64
C GLU A 266 4.58 14.72 1.87
N ALA A 267 3.49 15.46 1.71
CA ALA A 267 2.60 15.80 2.82
C ALA A 267 1.98 14.54 3.47
N PHE A 268 1.81 13.44 2.73
CA PHE A 268 1.38 12.16 3.30
C PHE A 268 2.31 11.69 4.44
N LYS A 269 3.63 11.86 4.29
CA LYS A 269 4.61 11.51 5.34
C LYS A 269 4.38 12.36 6.59
N ASN A 270 4.17 13.67 6.43
CA ASN A 270 3.92 14.57 7.56
C ASN A 270 2.62 14.20 8.30
N HIS A 271 1.57 13.82 7.57
CA HIS A 271 0.32 13.36 8.18
C HIS A 271 0.49 12.02 8.90
N ALA A 272 1.26 11.08 8.34
CA ALA A 272 1.62 9.84 9.05
C ALA A 272 2.35 10.14 10.37
N LEU A 273 3.33 11.06 10.34
CA LEU A 273 4.04 11.49 11.54
C LEU A 273 3.12 12.17 12.57
N ASP A 274 2.17 13.01 12.12
CA ASP A 274 1.15 13.60 12.99
C ASP A 274 0.27 12.53 13.67
N MET A 275 0.06 11.38 13.02
CA MET A 275 -0.70 10.26 13.55
C MET A 275 0.09 9.42 14.56
N VAL A 276 1.35 9.08 14.29
CA VAL A 276 2.07 8.03 15.04
C VAL A 276 3.24 8.51 15.91
N LEU A 277 3.76 9.73 15.73
CA LEU A 277 4.84 10.22 16.58
C LEU A 277 4.34 10.57 17.99
N TRP A 278 5.23 10.41 18.97
CA TRP A 278 4.99 10.85 20.35
C TRP A 278 4.71 12.35 20.48
N THR A 279 5.23 13.14 19.55
CA THR A 279 5.03 14.58 19.45
C THR A 279 4.00 14.95 18.37
N GLY A 280 3.38 13.95 17.73
CA GLY A 280 2.41 14.15 16.66
C GLY A 280 1.10 14.74 17.18
N ALA A 281 0.42 15.49 16.32
CA ALA A 281 -0.84 16.14 16.69
C ALA A 281 -1.90 15.18 17.24
N CYS A 282 -2.04 13.98 16.65
CA CYS A 282 -3.04 13.02 17.08
C CYS A 282 -2.74 12.45 18.47
N MET A 283 -1.46 12.35 18.86
CA MET A 283 -1.05 11.90 20.20
C MET A 283 -1.49 12.88 21.30
N ASN A 284 -1.56 14.18 20.99
CA ASN A 284 -2.03 15.21 21.93
C ASN A 284 -3.54 15.13 22.22
N LEU A 285 -4.30 14.40 21.39
CA LEU A 285 -5.72 14.14 21.58
C LEU A 285 -5.98 12.88 22.44
N VAL A 286 -4.92 12.15 22.78
CA VAL A 286 -4.97 10.90 23.56
C VAL A 286 -4.66 11.16 25.03
N GLU A 287 -5.49 10.59 25.91
CA GLU A 287 -5.31 10.58 27.36
C GLU A 287 -3.88 10.10 27.72
N PRO A 288 -3.15 10.80 28.61
CA PRO A 288 -1.74 10.51 28.88
C PRO A 288 -1.43 9.04 29.19
N GLU A 289 -2.30 8.37 29.94
CA GLU A 289 -2.20 6.96 30.33
C GLU A 289 -2.40 5.98 29.16
N LEU A 290 -3.08 6.40 28.09
CA LEU A 290 -3.36 5.57 26.91
C LEU A 290 -2.30 5.71 25.82
N ARG A 291 -1.42 6.72 25.88
CA ARG A 291 -0.48 7.05 24.79
C ARG A 291 0.46 5.91 24.41
N LYS A 292 0.92 5.12 25.40
CA LYS A 292 1.74 3.94 25.12
C LYS A 292 0.98 2.91 24.29
N LYS A 293 -0.27 2.65 24.68
CA LYS A 293 -1.16 1.70 24.01
C LYS A 293 -1.55 2.20 22.62
N TYR A 294 -1.87 3.49 22.48
CA TYR A 294 -2.07 4.13 21.19
C TYR A 294 -0.85 3.91 20.27
N ARG A 295 0.37 4.13 20.78
CA ARG A 295 1.59 4.00 19.96
C ARG A 295 1.82 2.58 19.43
N THR A 296 1.37 1.55 20.15
CA THR A 296 1.56 0.15 19.76
C THR A 296 0.42 -0.41 18.93
N GLN A 297 -0.77 0.20 18.99
CA GLN A 297 -1.99 -0.34 18.38
C GLN A 297 -2.53 0.50 17.23
N VAL A 298 -2.16 1.79 17.16
CA VAL A 298 -2.64 2.68 16.10
C VAL A 298 -1.65 2.73 14.94
N GLN A 299 -2.18 2.44 13.76
CA GLN A 299 -1.49 2.54 12.48
C GLN A 299 -1.99 3.75 11.69
N SER A 300 -1.09 4.35 10.93
CA SER A 300 -1.39 5.34 9.90
C SER A 300 -1.88 4.65 8.62
N GLY A 301 -3.03 5.09 8.14
CA GLY A 301 -3.59 4.75 6.84
C GLY A 301 -4.06 6.01 6.10
N PHE A 302 -4.51 5.84 4.86
CA PHE A 302 -4.99 6.97 4.04
C PHE A 302 -6.17 6.57 3.14
N GLY A 303 -7.08 7.53 2.92
CA GLY A 303 -8.13 7.46 1.90
C GLY A 303 -7.74 8.22 0.64
N ILE A 304 -8.06 7.66 -0.53
CA ILE A 304 -7.90 8.34 -1.83
C ILE A 304 -9.21 8.29 -2.61
N TYR A 305 -9.70 9.44 -3.08
CA TYR A 305 -10.94 9.55 -3.85
C TYR A 305 -10.67 9.65 -5.36
N LEU A 306 -11.04 8.60 -6.10
CA LEU A 306 -10.71 8.46 -7.52
C LEU A 306 -11.44 9.46 -8.42
N ASP A 307 -12.71 9.76 -8.12
CA ASP A 307 -13.53 10.63 -8.94
C ASP A 307 -12.94 12.04 -9.07
N MET A 308 -12.09 12.45 -8.13
CA MET A 308 -11.40 13.73 -8.23
C MET A 308 -10.57 13.86 -9.51
N TYR A 309 -10.13 12.74 -10.07
CA TYR A 309 -9.27 12.63 -11.25
C TYR A 309 -10.06 12.30 -12.53
N THR A 310 -11.38 12.15 -12.45
CA THR A 310 -12.29 12.04 -13.62
C THR A 310 -13.32 13.15 -13.71
N ASN A 311 -13.63 13.81 -12.59
CA ASN A 311 -14.58 14.92 -12.52
C ASN A 311 -14.23 16.04 -13.52
N PRO A 312 -15.23 16.74 -14.07
CA PRO A 312 -15.00 17.88 -14.97
C PRO A 312 -14.46 19.10 -14.21
N GLU A 313 -13.80 19.98 -14.94
CA GLU A 313 -13.38 21.29 -14.41
C GLU A 313 -14.59 22.08 -13.89
N GLY A 314 -14.42 22.77 -12.77
CA GLY A 314 -15.50 23.48 -12.06
C GLY A 314 -16.20 22.65 -10.97
N SER A 315 -16.00 21.33 -10.92
CA SER A 315 -16.39 20.54 -9.73
C SER A 315 -15.54 20.92 -8.52
N VAL A 316 -16.14 20.99 -7.32
CA VAL A 316 -15.39 21.19 -6.06
C VAL A 316 -14.37 20.07 -5.79
N TYR A 317 -14.64 18.89 -6.34
CA TYR A 317 -13.76 17.73 -6.28
C TYR A 317 -12.85 17.61 -7.51
N TYR A 318 -12.75 18.63 -8.37
CA TYR A 318 -11.85 18.58 -9.51
C TYR A 318 -10.38 18.63 -9.08
N ARG A 319 -9.58 17.67 -9.56
CA ARG A 319 -8.11 17.70 -9.52
C ARG A 319 -7.56 17.55 -10.93
N GLY A 320 -7.05 18.66 -11.46
CA GLY A 320 -6.38 18.71 -12.76
C GLY A 320 -5.00 18.04 -12.76
N PRO A 321 -4.30 18.03 -13.89
CA PRO A 321 -2.89 17.62 -13.93
C PRO A 321 -2.03 18.50 -13.01
N LYS A 322 -0.78 18.10 -12.75
CA LYS A 322 0.12 18.96 -11.98
C LYS A 322 0.54 20.18 -12.84
N LYS A 323 0.99 21.24 -12.16
CA LYS A 323 1.40 22.50 -12.83
C LYS A 323 2.66 22.33 -13.68
N ASP A 324 3.51 21.40 -13.29
CA ASP A 324 4.75 20.98 -13.96
C ASP A 324 4.51 19.91 -15.02
N GLY A 325 3.27 19.71 -15.50
CA GLY A 325 2.96 18.78 -16.60
C GLY A 325 2.32 17.46 -16.17
N GLY A 326 2.25 16.52 -17.12
CA GLY A 326 1.70 15.18 -16.95
C GLY A 326 0.17 15.07 -17.05
N SER A 327 -0.34 13.84 -16.92
CA SER A 327 -1.79 13.55 -16.93
C SER A 327 -2.41 13.60 -15.52
N ARG A 328 -3.75 13.60 -15.46
CA ARG A 328 -4.47 13.42 -14.18
C ARG A 328 -4.17 12.06 -13.55
N LEU A 329 -3.97 11.03 -14.37
CA LEU A 329 -3.57 9.71 -13.90
C LEU A 329 -2.18 9.75 -13.26
N ASP A 330 -1.22 10.50 -13.81
CA ASP A 330 0.11 10.63 -13.22
C ASP A 330 0.07 11.32 -11.86
N ARG A 331 -0.77 12.36 -11.72
CA ARG A 331 -1.01 13.00 -10.41
C ARG A 331 -1.61 12.01 -9.41
N LEU A 332 -2.67 11.28 -9.81
CA LEU A 332 -3.28 10.25 -8.97
C LEU A 332 -2.27 9.20 -8.53
N CYS A 333 -1.48 8.66 -9.47
CA CYS A 333 -0.52 7.61 -9.17
C CYS A 333 0.61 8.09 -8.26
N GLY A 334 1.08 9.34 -8.41
CA GLY A 334 2.04 9.92 -7.46
C GLY A 334 1.47 10.06 -6.05
N ASN A 335 0.18 10.41 -5.92
CA ASN A 335 -0.49 10.47 -4.62
C ASN A 335 -0.74 9.06 -4.04
N LEU A 336 -1.13 8.09 -4.87
CA LEU A 336 -1.26 6.68 -4.46
C LEU A 336 0.06 6.12 -3.94
N GLU A 337 1.16 6.36 -4.67
CA GLU A 337 2.49 5.88 -4.31
C GLU A 337 2.97 6.51 -2.99
N THR A 338 2.85 7.83 -2.85
CA THR A 338 3.27 8.53 -1.63
C THR A 338 2.41 8.17 -0.42
N ALA A 339 1.10 8.03 -0.57
CA ALA A 339 0.21 7.54 0.47
C ALA A 339 0.56 6.11 0.88
N PHE A 340 0.78 5.22 -0.10
CA PHE A 340 1.14 3.82 0.13
C PHE A 340 2.48 3.71 0.88
N PHE A 341 3.47 4.51 0.54
CA PHE A 341 4.75 4.50 1.26
C PHE A 341 4.67 5.18 2.64
N ALA A 342 3.77 6.13 2.84
CA ALA A 342 3.58 6.77 4.15
C ALA A 342 2.74 5.94 5.13
N ALA A 343 1.79 5.13 4.64
CA ALA A 343 0.94 4.27 5.47
C ALA A 343 1.75 3.12 6.10
N ASP A 344 1.27 2.60 7.22
CA ASP A 344 1.84 1.39 7.84
C ASP A 344 1.42 0.13 7.08
N GLN A 345 0.13 0.01 6.73
CA GLN A 345 -0.41 -1.15 5.98
C GLN A 345 -1.48 -0.79 4.96
N TYR A 346 -2.43 0.10 5.27
CA TYR A 346 -3.65 0.24 4.47
C TYR A 346 -3.80 1.61 3.83
N VAL A 347 -4.07 1.60 2.53
CA VAL A 347 -4.65 2.73 1.81
C VAL A 347 -5.98 2.27 1.22
N TRP A 348 -7.08 2.92 1.56
CA TRP A 348 -8.38 2.59 1.00
C TRP A 348 -8.73 3.56 -0.12
N ILE A 349 -9.38 3.05 -1.16
CA ILE A 349 -9.62 3.78 -2.40
C ILE A 349 -11.12 3.87 -2.64
N TYR A 350 -11.61 5.10 -2.66
CA TYR A 350 -13.01 5.42 -2.83
C TYR A 350 -13.35 5.79 -4.27
N GLY A 351 -14.44 5.22 -4.79
CA GLY A 351 -14.96 5.51 -6.12
C GLY A 351 -16.49 5.62 -6.13
N GLU A 352 -17.02 6.75 -6.61
CA GLU A 352 -18.46 7.04 -6.59
C GLU A 352 -19.14 6.83 -7.95
N LYS A 353 -18.52 7.24 -9.07
CA LYS A 353 -19.15 7.24 -10.41
C LYS A 353 -18.80 6.06 -11.30
N ASN A 354 -17.59 5.52 -11.16
CA ASN A 354 -17.10 4.39 -11.95
C ASN A 354 -16.90 3.16 -11.06
N ARG A 355 -16.73 2.00 -11.67
CA ARG A 355 -16.82 0.71 -10.99
C ARG A 355 -15.71 -0.25 -11.41
N TRP A 356 -15.31 -1.15 -10.52
CA TRP A 356 -14.44 -2.29 -10.85
C TRP A 356 -15.25 -3.53 -11.24
N TRP A 357 -16.48 -3.61 -10.74
CA TRP A 357 -17.46 -4.67 -11.00
C TRP A 357 -18.86 -4.06 -10.97
N ASN A 358 -19.85 -4.75 -11.54
CA ASN A 358 -21.22 -4.25 -11.56
C ASN A 358 -22.04 -4.88 -10.45
N VAL A 359 -22.42 -4.10 -9.44
CA VAL A 359 -23.44 -4.49 -8.44
C VAL A 359 -24.81 -4.00 -8.93
N PRO A 360 -25.71 -4.87 -9.41
CA PRO A 360 -26.96 -4.45 -10.06
C PRO A 360 -27.88 -3.60 -9.17
N GLU A 361 -27.91 -3.86 -7.87
CA GLU A 361 -28.85 -3.26 -6.90
C GLU A 361 -28.61 -1.75 -6.66
N VAL A 362 -27.45 -1.24 -7.04
CA VAL A 362 -26.99 0.14 -6.78
C VAL A 362 -26.76 0.94 -8.06
N GLN A 363 -27.13 0.39 -9.23
CA GLN A 363 -27.08 1.12 -10.48
C GLN A 363 -28.24 2.13 -10.57
N ASP A 364 -27.89 3.42 -10.65
CA ASP A 364 -28.82 4.46 -11.07
C ASP A 364 -28.92 4.46 -12.60
N PRO A 365 -30.07 4.08 -13.20
CA PRO A 365 -30.21 4.03 -14.67
C PRO A 365 -29.95 5.38 -15.35
N LYS A 366 -30.00 6.49 -14.60
CA LYS A 366 -29.76 7.85 -15.10
C LYS A 366 -28.30 8.27 -15.04
N LYS A 367 -27.42 7.49 -14.37
CA LYS A 367 -25.99 7.77 -14.24
C LYS A 367 -25.21 6.57 -14.78
N PRO A 368 -24.96 6.49 -16.10
CA PRO A 368 -24.19 5.39 -16.66
C PRO A 368 -22.79 5.39 -16.05
N CYS A 369 -22.46 4.31 -15.34
CA CYS A 369 -21.12 4.04 -14.84
C CYS A 369 -20.32 3.25 -15.89
N VAL A 370 -19.03 3.52 -16.01
CA VAL A 370 -18.10 2.70 -16.79
C VAL A 370 -17.10 2.00 -15.89
N HIS A 371 -16.38 1.03 -16.44
CA HIS A 371 -15.26 0.41 -15.73
C HIS A 371 -14.17 1.46 -15.45
N TRP A 372 -13.50 1.39 -14.29
CA TRP A 372 -12.44 2.35 -13.94
C TRP A 372 -11.30 2.39 -14.98
N GLU A 373 -10.95 1.25 -15.56
CA GLU A 373 -9.96 1.18 -16.65
C GLU A 373 -10.42 1.90 -17.93
N THR A 374 -11.72 2.05 -18.15
CA THR A 374 -12.25 2.86 -19.27
C THR A 374 -12.22 4.34 -18.92
N ALA A 375 -12.52 4.70 -17.67
CA ALA A 375 -12.53 6.10 -17.23
C ALA A 375 -11.12 6.69 -17.06
N LEU A 376 -10.16 5.87 -16.60
CA LEU A 376 -8.75 6.19 -16.43
C LEU A 376 -7.89 5.02 -16.94
N PRO A 377 -7.64 4.94 -18.26
CA PRO A 377 -6.82 3.88 -18.85
C PRO A 377 -5.43 3.78 -18.23
N GLY A 378 -5.02 2.56 -17.87
CA GLY A 378 -3.76 2.25 -17.23
C GLY A 378 -3.80 2.23 -15.69
N LEU A 379 -4.92 2.61 -15.06
CA LEU A 379 -5.03 2.72 -13.59
C LEU A 379 -4.75 1.39 -12.89
N SER A 380 -5.31 0.27 -13.36
CA SER A 380 -5.14 -1.03 -12.71
C SER A 380 -3.69 -1.46 -12.64
N ASP A 381 -2.96 -1.28 -13.74
CA ASP A 381 -1.55 -1.63 -13.83
C ASP A 381 -0.71 -0.71 -12.93
N ARG A 382 -1.07 0.57 -12.79
CA ARG A 382 -0.37 1.50 -11.90
C ARG A 382 -0.55 1.14 -10.43
N ILE A 383 -1.78 0.80 -10.01
CA ILE A 383 -2.05 0.34 -8.63
C ILE A 383 -1.27 -0.96 -8.35
N ARG A 384 -1.33 -1.95 -9.25
CA ARG A 384 -0.58 -3.20 -9.11
C ARG A 384 0.93 -2.99 -9.10
N MET A 385 1.46 -2.07 -9.91
CA MET A 385 2.89 -1.78 -9.92
C MET A 385 3.38 -1.23 -8.57
N ILE A 386 2.54 -0.43 -7.88
CA ILE A 386 2.85 0.11 -6.55
C ILE A 386 2.79 -1.01 -5.49
N ALA A 387 1.71 -1.78 -5.47
CA ALA A 387 1.46 -2.75 -4.40
C ALA A 387 2.18 -4.11 -4.58
N GLU A 388 2.32 -4.58 -5.82
CA GLU A 388 2.85 -5.89 -6.17
C GLU A 388 3.69 -5.83 -7.46
N PRO A 389 4.82 -5.08 -7.49
CA PRO A 389 5.58 -4.80 -8.71
C PRO A 389 6.00 -6.06 -9.46
N LYS A 390 6.44 -7.11 -8.76
CA LYS A 390 6.84 -8.38 -9.39
C LYS A 390 5.69 -9.04 -10.17
N LYS A 391 4.50 -9.08 -9.56
CA LYS A 391 3.30 -9.67 -10.18
C LYS A 391 2.78 -8.80 -11.32
N ALA A 392 2.81 -7.49 -11.15
CA ALA A 392 2.47 -6.54 -12.20
C ALA A 392 3.37 -6.71 -13.43
N LEU A 393 4.69 -6.81 -13.23
CA LEU A 393 5.67 -7.04 -14.29
C LEU A 393 5.47 -8.38 -14.99
N GLU A 394 5.12 -9.45 -14.27
CA GLU A 394 4.80 -10.74 -14.92
C GLU A 394 3.54 -10.66 -15.78
N LYS A 395 2.49 -9.96 -15.31
CA LYS A 395 1.28 -9.74 -16.12
C LYS A 395 1.58 -8.95 -17.40
N ILE A 396 2.41 -7.91 -17.30
CA ILE A 396 2.85 -7.14 -18.47
C ILE A 396 3.67 -8.04 -19.42
N ALA A 397 4.63 -8.80 -18.90
CA ALA A 397 5.43 -9.74 -19.69
C ALA A 397 4.56 -10.80 -20.40
N GLN A 398 3.51 -11.28 -19.75
CA GLN A 398 2.54 -12.17 -20.38
C GLN A 398 1.82 -11.50 -21.57
N ARG A 399 1.35 -10.26 -21.40
CA ARG A 399 0.70 -9.52 -22.50
C ARG A 399 1.65 -9.26 -23.67
N VAL A 400 2.92 -9.00 -23.39
CA VAL A 400 3.99 -8.90 -24.40
C VAL A 400 4.10 -10.22 -25.18
N ARG A 401 4.22 -11.36 -24.49
CA ARG A 401 4.30 -12.70 -25.13
C ARG A 401 3.07 -13.03 -25.97
N GLU A 402 1.90 -12.56 -25.56
CA GLU A 402 0.63 -12.73 -26.27
C GLU A 402 0.45 -11.74 -27.45
N GLY A 403 1.41 -10.84 -27.70
CA GLY A 403 1.34 -9.84 -28.75
C GLY A 403 0.28 -8.75 -28.50
N LYS A 404 -0.11 -8.54 -27.24
CA LYS A 404 -1.12 -7.52 -26.85
C LYS A 404 -0.51 -6.13 -26.64
N GLU A 405 0.81 -6.08 -26.43
CA GLU A 405 1.59 -4.83 -26.40
C GLU A 405 2.12 -4.48 -27.80
N GLY A 406 2.76 -3.32 -27.95
CA GLY A 406 3.34 -2.88 -29.22
C GLY A 406 4.52 -3.74 -29.70
N GLU A 407 5.24 -3.27 -30.71
CA GLU A 407 6.47 -3.92 -31.18
C GLU A 407 7.66 -3.60 -30.25
N ASN A 408 8.65 -4.50 -30.22
CA ASN A 408 9.90 -4.24 -29.52
C ASN A 408 10.60 -3.03 -30.15
N CYS A 409 10.95 -2.05 -29.31
CA CYS A 409 11.56 -0.80 -29.72
C CYS A 409 13.04 -0.96 -30.08
N LEU A 410 13.68 -2.03 -29.60
CA LEU A 410 15.08 -2.32 -29.84
C LEU A 410 15.29 -2.97 -31.20
N LYS A 411 16.40 -2.61 -31.84
CA LYS A 411 16.94 -3.27 -33.03
C LYS A 411 17.88 -4.40 -32.61
N ASN A 412 17.88 -5.48 -33.38
CA ASN A 412 18.65 -6.69 -33.08
C ASN A 412 18.51 -7.15 -31.60
N PRO A 413 17.27 -7.33 -31.09
CA PRO A 413 17.02 -7.65 -29.68
C PRO A 413 17.49 -9.05 -29.26
N SER A 414 17.61 -9.97 -30.21
CA SER A 414 18.14 -11.32 -30.01
C SER A 414 19.67 -11.39 -30.14
N PHE A 415 20.35 -10.29 -30.49
CA PHE A 415 21.80 -10.25 -30.74
C PHE A 415 22.30 -11.20 -31.85
N GLU A 416 21.42 -11.75 -32.69
CA GLU A 416 21.77 -12.70 -33.74
C GLU A 416 22.48 -12.07 -34.94
N ASP A 417 22.21 -10.78 -35.22
CA ASP A 417 22.92 -10.05 -36.27
C ASP A 417 24.25 -9.54 -35.73
N VAL A 418 25.35 -10.09 -36.26
CA VAL A 418 26.71 -9.84 -35.77
C VAL A 418 27.54 -9.17 -36.86
N LYS A 419 28.12 -8.02 -36.53
CA LYS A 419 29.03 -7.26 -37.39
C LYS A 419 30.34 -7.00 -36.65
N ASP A 420 31.45 -7.41 -37.25
CA ASP A 420 32.80 -7.28 -36.68
C ASP A 420 32.93 -7.87 -35.25
N GLY A 421 32.25 -9.01 -35.02
CA GLY A 421 32.23 -9.72 -33.74
C GLY A 421 31.34 -9.09 -32.66
N LYS A 422 30.58 -8.04 -33.01
CA LYS A 422 29.72 -7.27 -32.10
C LYS A 422 28.26 -7.34 -32.55
N PRO A 423 27.29 -7.20 -31.63
CA PRO A 423 25.89 -7.12 -32.03
C PRO A 423 25.65 -5.87 -32.88
N ALA A 424 25.14 -6.03 -34.09
CA ALA A 424 24.77 -4.91 -34.96
C ALA A 424 23.71 -4.01 -34.28
N GLU A 425 23.73 -2.71 -34.56
CA GLU A 425 22.83 -1.68 -33.98
C GLU A 425 23.03 -1.38 -32.48
N TRP A 426 23.97 -2.04 -31.80
CA TRP A 426 24.32 -1.77 -30.41
C TRP A 426 25.64 -1.02 -30.31
N SER A 427 25.67 -0.01 -29.43
CA SER A 427 26.90 0.71 -29.09
C SER A 427 27.61 0.04 -27.93
N PHE A 428 28.92 0.20 -27.87
CA PHE A 428 29.75 -0.30 -26.77
C PHE A 428 30.46 0.85 -26.08
N TRP A 429 30.56 0.77 -24.76
CA TRP A 429 31.35 1.69 -23.95
C TRP A 429 32.13 0.91 -22.87
N GLN A 430 33.35 1.35 -22.61
CA GLN A 430 34.20 0.89 -21.51
C GLN A 430 34.95 2.09 -20.92
N ASP A 431 35.29 2.03 -19.64
CA ASP A 431 36.22 2.98 -19.04
C ASP A 431 37.61 2.89 -19.70
N GLU A 432 38.03 3.98 -20.36
CA GLU A 432 39.30 4.08 -21.09
C GLU A 432 40.53 3.99 -20.20
N LYS A 433 40.37 4.16 -18.88
CA LYS A 433 41.46 4.06 -17.90
C LYS A 433 41.74 2.61 -17.47
N GLU A 434 40.84 1.70 -17.80
CA GLU A 434 40.90 0.30 -17.42
C GLU A 434 41.45 -0.58 -18.56
N PRO A 435 42.08 -1.73 -18.27
CA PRO A 435 42.53 -2.66 -19.29
C PRO A 435 41.39 -3.05 -20.25
N THR A 436 41.62 -2.98 -21.56
CA THR A 436 40.59 -3.28 -22.57
C THR A 436 40.07 -4.70 -22.39
N GLY A 437 38.80 -4.83 -22.01
CA GLY A 437 38.13 -6.11 -21.90
C GLY A 437 37.70 -6.61 -23.28
N ARG A 438 37.10 -7.79 -23.30
CA ARG A 438 36.53 -8.38 -24.51
C ARG A 438 35.02 -8.40 -24.40
N TYR A 439 34.37 -8.03 -25.49
CA TYR A 439 32.93 -8.15 -25.65
C TYR A 439 32.67 -8.71 -27.04
N PHE A 440 31.71 -9.62 -27.12
CA PHE A 440 31.41 -10.31 -28.37
C PHE A 440 29.97 -10.78 -28.39
N ALA A 441 29.41 -10.82 -29.60
CA ALA A 441 28.17 -11.55 -29.85
C ALA A 441 28.50 -12.96 -30.37
N ASP A 442 27.80 -13.95 -29.84
CA ASP A 442 27.93 -15.36 -30.23
C ASP A 442 26.54 -16.02 -30.29
N LYS A 443 26.48 -17.29 -30.69
CA LYS A 443 25.29 -18.13 -30.61
C LYS A 443 25.46 -19.19 -29.54
N GLN A 444 24.48 -19.29 -28.64
CA GLN A 444 24.36 -20.40 -27.69
C GLN A 444 22.97 -21.02 -27.83
N ASP A 445 22.93 -22.33 -28.10
CA ASP A 445 21.70 -23.11 -28.25
C ASP A 445 20.69 -22.44 -29.21
N GLU A 446 21.18 -22.04 -30.38
CA GLU A 446 20.47 -21.33 -31.46
C GLU A 446 20.14 -19.85 -31.20
N ASN A 447 20.26 -19.37 -29.95
CA ASN A 447 19.98 -17.97 -29.59
C ASN A 447 21.24 -17.10 -29.69
N GLY A 448 21.08 -15.86 -30.18
CA GLY A 448 22.14 -14.87 -30.09
C GLY A 448 22.34 -14.38 -28.65
N ILE A 449 23.59 -14.19 -28.24
CA ILE A 449 23.97 -13.68 -26.94
C ILE A 449 25.03 -12.59 -27.10
N VAL A 450 25.08 -11.64 -26.16
CA VAL A 450 26.21 -10.73 -26.00
C VAL A 450 26.91 -11.01 -24.68
N SER A 451 28.22 -11.19 -24.71
CA SER A 451 29.03 -11.55 -23.53
C SER A 451 30.19 -10.59 -23.30
N PHE A 452 30.58 -10.47 -22.03
CA PHE A 452 31.71 -9.68 -21.55
C PHE A 452 32.72 -10.59 -20.85
N GLU A 453 34.02 -10.36 -21.08
CA GLU A 453 35.14 -11.01 -20.41
C GLU A 453 36.23 -9.98 -20.06
N LYS A 454 36.91 -10.16 -18.93
CA LYS A 454 38.08 -9.35 -18.51
C LYS A 454 37.82 -7.84 -18.47
N LEU A 455 36.59 -7.45 -18.13
CA LEU A 455 36.13 -6.07 -18.08
C LEU A 455 36.01 -5.58 -16.63
N THR A 456 36.74 -4.52 -16.27
CA THR A 456 36.56 -3.86 -14.96
C THR A 456 35.20 -3.16 -14.89
N SER A 457 34.82 -2.43 -15.96
CA SER A 457 33.55 -1.70 -16.07
C SER A 457 33.26 -1.33 -17.53
N GLY A 458 32.08 -1.70 -18.02
CA GLY A 458 31.63 -1.35 -19.37
C GLY A 458 30.26 -1.95 -19.70
N CYS A 459 29.77 -1.66 -20.89
CA CYS A 459 28.41 -2.02 -21.29
C CYS A 459 28.22 -2.08 -22.80
N VAL A 460 27.12 -2.73 -23.19
CA VAL A 460 26.45 -2.45 -24.46
C VAL A 460 25.19 -1.66 -24.20
N LEU A 461 24.86 -0.76 -25.12
CA LEU A 461 23.67 0.09 -24.99
C LEU A 461 23.02 0.38 -26.34
N GLN A 462 21.72 0.62 -26.29
CA GLN A 462 20.94 1.12 -27.40
C GLN A 462 19.98 2.20 -26.90
N PHE A 463 19.72 3.19 -27.76
CA PHE A 463 18.80 4.27 -27.46
C PHE A 463 17.46 4.08 -28.17
N VAL A 464 16.39 4.40 -27.48
CA VAL A 464 15.03 4.45 -28.00
C VAL A 464 14.56 5.89 -27.89
N ASP A 465 14.05 6.46 -29.00
CA ASP A 465 13.40 7.76 -28.96
C ASP A 465 12.10 7.68 -28.16
N VAL A 466 11.92 8.61 -27.24
CA VAL A 466 10.80 8.66 -26.29
C VAL A 466 10.25 10.08 -26.15
N LYS A 467 9.04 10.17 -25.61
CA LYS A 467 8.41 11.44 -25.22
C LYS A 467 8.22 11.50 -23.71
N PRO A 468 8.28 12.69 -23.10
CA PRO A 468 7.92 12.87 -21.70
C PRO A 468 6.58 12.21 -21.34
N GLY A 469 6.55 11.48 -20.23
CA GLY A 469 5.36 10.75 -19.75
C GLY A 469 5.13 9.40 -20.42
N GLU A 470 5.86 9.02 -21.48
CA GLU A 470 5.76 7.66 -22.04
C GLU A 470 6.16 6.62 -21.01
N ARG A 471 5.39 5.53 -20.93
CA ARG A 471 5.70 4.39 -20.07
C ARG A 471 6.29 3.28 -20.90
N LEU A 472 7.42 2.75 -20.46
CA LEU A 472 8.10 1.65 -21.13
C LEU A 472 8.27 0.47 -20.17
N PHE A 473 7.97 -0.71 -20.67
CA PHE A 473 8.36 -1.98 -20.06
C PHE A 473 9.64 -2.47 -20.73
N PHE A 474 10.57 -3.00 -19.95
CA PHE A 474 11.75 -3.65 -20.50
C PHE A 474 11.97 -5.01 -19.85
N GLN A 475 12.59 -5.92 -20.59
CA GLN A 475 13.13 -7.15 -20.04
C GLN A 475 14.38 -7.61 -20.79
N THR A 476 15.19 -8.44 -20.14
CA THR A 476 16.32 -9.16 -20.73
C THR A 476 16.65 -10.36 -19.86
N ARG A 477 17.25 -11.41 -20.41
CA ARG A 477 17.85 -12.44 -19.57
C ARG A 477 19.33 -12.17 -19.41
N VAL A 478 19.83 -12.52 -18.24
CA VAL A 478 21.22 -12.33 -17.85
C VAL A 478 21.72 -13.60 -17.17
N ARG A 479 22.98 -13.91 -17.39
CA ARG A 479 23.71 -14.99 -16.73
C ARG A 479 25.08 -14.46 -16.34
N THR A 480 25.54 -14.78 -15.13
CA THR A 480 26.90 -14.50 -14.67
C THR A 480 27.62 -15.78 -14.30
N GLY A 481 28.94 -15.79 -14.47
CA GLY A 481 29.86 -16.79 -13.94
C GLY A 481 30.95 -16.12 -13.11
N GLY A 482 31.52 -16.85 -12.13
CA GLY A 482 32.53 -16.34 -11.21
C GLY A 482 32.01 -15.18 -10.36
N ASN A 483 32.87 -14.19 -10.14
CA ASN A 483 32.60 -12.96 -9.38
C ASN A 483 32.04 -11.83 -10.25
N ALA A 484 31.75 -12.09 -11.53
CA ALA A 484 31.23 -11.07 -12.44
C ALA A 484 29.92 -10.49 -11.91
N GLN A 485 29.82 -9.16 -11.95
CA GLN A 485 28.58 -8.46 -11.65
C GLN A 485 27.93 -7.97 -12.94
N ALA A 486 26.64 -8.26 -13.07
CA ALA A 486 25.81 -7.77 -14.14
C ALA A 486 24.77 -6.78 -13.62
N LYS A 487 24.43 -5.79 -14.44
CA LYS A 487 23.39 -4.81 -14.14
C LYS A 487 22.62 -4.44 -15.40
N VAL A 488 21.36 -4.09 -15.22
CA VAL A 488 20.59 -3.34 -16.21
C VAL A 488 20.36 -1.97 -15.63
N ASN A 489 20.67 -0.91 -16.37
CA ASN A 489 20.28 0.43 -15.97
C ASN A 489 19.61 1.17 -17.13
N ILE A 490 18.59 1.92 -16.77
CA ILE A 490 17.86 2.79 -17.69
C ILE A 490 18.32 4.22 -17.41
N SER A 491 18.93 4.83 -18.43
CA SER A 491 19.44 6.20 -18.37
C SER A 491 18.80 7.03 -19.48
N TRP A 492 18.96 8.35 -19.41
CA TRP A 492 18.19 9.27 -20.25
C TRP A 492 19.09 10.27 -20.98
N GLN A 493 18.63 10.75 -22.15
CA GLN A 493 19.22 11.91 -22.81
C GLN A 493 18.16 12.96 -23.15
N ASP A 494 18.56 14.21 -23.05
CA ASP A 494 17.88 15.38 -23.61
C ASP A 494 18.62 15.88 -24.87
N GLU A 495 18.24 17.05 -25.37
CA GLU A 495 18.90 17.68 -26.53
C GLU A 495 20.38 18.07 -26.27
N LYS A 496 20.80 18.15 -25.00
CA LYS A 496 22.15 18.54 -24.58
C LYS A 496 23.04 17.33 -24.25
N GLY A 497 22.46 16.14 -24.08
CA GLY A 497 23.17 14.89 -23.85
C GLY A 497 22.64 14.14 -22.63
N TRP A 498 23.53 13.49 -21.88
CA TRP A 498 23.15 12.62 -20.75
C TRP A 498 22.50 13.35 -19.58
N VAL A 499 21.43 12.76 -19.04
CA VAL A 499 20.75 13.20 -17.83
C VAL A 499 20.77 12.08 -16.78
N TRP A 500 21.72 12.15 -15.86
CA TRP A 500 21.97 11.08 -14.87
C TRP A 500 21.05 11.11 -13.64
N ALA A 501 20.42 12.25 -13.34
CA ALA A 501 19.61 12.43 -12.13
C ALA A 501 18.40 11.47 -12.04
N HIS A 502 18.00 10.88 -13.17
CA HIS A 502 16.86 9.96 -13.27
C HIS A 502 17.27 8.52 -13.62
N THR A 503 18.57 8.20 -13.59
CA THR A 503 19.02 6.84 -13.89
C THR A 503 18.47 5.86 -12.87
N GLN A 504 17.88 4.77 -13.38
CA GLN A 504 17.34 3.68 -12.57
C GLN A 504 18.20 2.44 -12.75
N TYR A 505 18.49 1.77 -11.63
CA TYR A 505 19.33 0.58 -11.59
C TYR A 505 18.49 -0.65 -11.23
N PHE A 506 18.69 -1.72 -11.98
CA PHE A 506 18.06 -3.01 -11.81
C PHE A 506 19.19 -4.03 -11.63
N PRO A 507 19.66 -4.23 -10.38
CA PRO A 507 20.77 -5.12 -10.12
C PRO A 507 20.36 -6.58 -10.32
N PHE A 508 21.32 -7.38 -10.78
CA PHE A 508 21.22 -8.82 -10.74
C PHE A 508 21.57 -9.33 -9.34
N ASP A 509 20.78 -10.24 -8.78
CA ASP A 509 21.13 -10.93 -7.53
C ASP A 509 22.01 -12.15 -7.86
N PRO A 510 23.30 -12.15 -7.47
CA PRO A 510 24.27 -13.18 -7.83
C PRO A 510 24.08 -14.50 -7.05
N ASN A 511 23.09 -14.62 -6.16
CA ASN A 511 22.92 -15.77 -5.25
C ASN A 511 22.70 -17.14 -5.93
N GLU A 512 22.60 -17.23 -7.27
CA GLU A 512 22.54 -18.50 -8.01
C GLU A 512 23.37 -18.36 -9.31
N GLU A 513 24.66 -18.66 -9.21
CA GLU A 513 25.64 -18.60 -10.31
C GLU A 513 25.27 -19.56 -11.46
N GLY A 514 25.49 -19.15 -12.71
CA GLY A 514 25.40 -20.04 -13.88
C GLY A 514 24.01 -20.21 -14.51
N GLU A 515 22.92 -19.78 -13.86
CA GLU A 515 21.57 -19.82 -14.44
C GLU A 515 21.16 -18.52 -15.14
N TRP A 516 20.42 -18.65 -16.24
CA TRP A 516 19.79 -17.51 -16.90
C TRP A 516 18.59 -17.03 -16.10
N LYS A 517 18.59 -15.75 -15.69
CA LYS A 517 17.42 -15.12 -15.04
C LYS A 517 16.93 -13.93 -15.83
N THR A 518 15.64 -13.64 -15.70
CA THR A 518 15.04 -12.47 -16.35
C THR A 518 15.07 -11.26 -15.41
N ILE A 519 15.65 -10.16 -15.88
CA ILE A 519 15.47 -8.84 -15.28
C ILE A 519 14.35 -8.12 -16.03
N ARG A 520 13.41 -7.52 -15.30
CA ARG A 520 12.30 -6.75 -15.86
C ARG A 520 12.07 -5.48 -15.08
N GLY A 521 11.53 -4.47 -15.74
CA GLY A 521 11.10 -3.25 -15.06
C GLY A 521 10.15 -2.42 -15.92
N CYS A 522 9.58 -1.41 -15.27
CA CYS A 522 8.82 -0.37 -15.95
C CYS A 522 9.39 0.99 -15.56
N VAL A 523 9.50 1.87 -16.56
CA VAL A 523 10.01 3.23 -16.40
C VAL A 523 9.02 4.22 -17.01
N THR A 524 9.01 5.44 -16.51
CA THR A 524 8.28 6.56 -17.10
C THR A 524 9.28 7.61 -17.53
N THR A 525 9.21 8.05 -18.79
CA THR A 525 10.10 9.06 -19.35
C THR A 525 9.95 10.39 -18.59
N PRO A 526 11.03 10.93 -17.99
CA PRO A 526 10.98 12.22 -17.29
C PRO A 526 10.67 13.39 -18.22
N GLU A 527 10.28 14.53 -17.64
CA GLU A 527 10.15 15.79 -18.37
C GLU A 527 11.46 16.19 -19.06
N GLY A 528 11.37 16.77 -20.25
CA GLY A 528 12.52 17.25 -21.03
C GLY A 528 13.40 16.16 -21.67
N ILE A 529 13.08 14.87 -21.47
CA ILE A 529 13.83 13.75 -22.03
C ILE A 529 13.31 13.38 -23.43
N SER A 530 14.24 13.07 -24.34
CA SER A 530 13.94 12.66 -25.72
C SER A 530 14.44 11.26 -26.07
N LYS A 531 15.37 10.68 -25.28
CA LYS A 531 15.86 9.31 -25.48
C LYS A 531 15.98 8.52 -24.18
N MET A 532 15.62 7.24 -24.25
CA MET A 532 15.87 6.22 -23.24
C MET A 532 17.04 5.35 -23.68
N GLY A 533 18.09 5.26 -22.87
CA GLY A 533 19.19 4.31 -23.03
C GLY A 533 18.96 3.07 -22.19
N MET A 534 18.80 1.90 -22.84
CA MET A 534 18.89 0.62 -22.17
C MET A 534 20.35 0.18 -22.14
N ILE A 535 20.92 0.05 -20.94
CA ILE A 535 22.34 -0.22 -20.74
C ILE A 535 22.50 -1.57 -20.05
N LEU A 536 23.18 -2.49 -20.72
CA LEU A 536 23.52 -3.83 -20.24
C LEU A 536 24.99 -3.82 -19.84
N GLY A 537 25.24 -3.77 -18.53
CA GLY A 537 26.56 -3.50 -17.98
C GLY A 537 27.17 -4.68 -17.24
N ALA A 538 28.46 -4.89 -17.44
CA ALA A 538 29.26 -5.86 -16.71
C ALA A 538 30.40 -5.18 -15.93
N SER A 539 30.83 -5.81 -14.84
CA SER A 539 31.95 -5.35 -14.02
C SER A 539 32.53 -6.51 -13.21
N HIS A 540 33.68 -6.27 -12.57
CA HIS A 540 34.34 -7.22 -11.67
C HIS A 540 34.73 -8.55 -12.35
N GLN A 541 35.32 -8.47 -13.54
CA GLN A 541 35.81 -9.64 -14.27
C GLN A 541 37.34 -9.75 -14.20
N GLU A 542 37.85 -10.36 -13.14
CA GLU A 542 39.29 -10.45 -12.86
C GLU A 542 39.91 -11.74 -13.41
N THR A 543 39.12 -12.80 -13.51
CA THR A 543 39.50 -14.15 -13.93
C THR A 543 38.81 -14.56 -15.23
N PRO A 544 39.31 -15.57 -15.96
CA PRO A 544 38.65 -16.11 -17.16
C PRO A 544 37.25 -16.69 -16.89
N GLU A 545 36.98 -17.11 -15.67
CA GLU A 545 35.69 -17.64 -15.23
C GLU A 545 34.65 -16.52 -15.01
N ASP A 546 35.12 -15.28 -14.79
CA ASP A 546 34.26 -14.13 -14.57
C ASP A 546 33.64 -13.63 -15.87
N THR A 547 32.40 -14.05 -16.13
CA THR A 547 31.68 -13.78 -17.37
C THR A 547 30.30 -13.21 -17.08
N ALA A 548 29.82 -12.33 -17.96
CA ALA A 548 28.46 -11.83 -17.93
C ALA A 548 27.89 -11.91 -19.34
N SER A 549 26.73 -12.54 -19.50
CA SER A 549 26.05 -12.73 -20.78
C SER A 549 24.62 -12.21 -20.70
N TYR A 550 24.14 -11.63 -21.79
CA TYR A 550 22.77 -11.16 -21.96
C TYR A 550 22.15 -11.75 -23.21
N ASP A 551 20.84 -12.01 -23.16
CA ASP A 551 20.02 -12.38 -24.31
C ASP A 551 18.66 -11.65 -24.27
N ALA A 552 17.90 -11.77 -25.38
CA ALA A 552 16.51 -11.35 -25.49
C ALA A 552 16.21 -9.97 -24.87
N ALA A 553 16.93 -8.94 -25.32
CA ALA A 553 16.75 -7.59 -24.83
C ALA A 553 15.50 -6.96 -25.46
N GLU A 554 14.59 -6.49 -24.63
CA GLU A 554 13.29 -6.03 -25.08
C GLU A 554 12.86 -4.74 -24.40
N VAL A 555 12.25 -3.85 -25.19
CA VAL A 555 11.60 -2.61 -24.72
C VAL A 555 10.27 -2.43 -25.44
N TYR A 556 9.19 -2.23 -24.68
CA TYR A 556 7.85 -2.05 -25.21
C TYR A 556 7.23 -0.77 -24.65
N ARG A 557 6.57 0.02 -25.51
CA ARG A 557 5.72 1.14 -25.07
C ARG A 557 4.41 0.57 -24.53
N LEU A 558 4.08 0.91 -23.29
CA LEU A 558 2.81 0.54 -22.68
C LEU A 558 1.71 1.49 -23.14
N LYS A 559 0.52 0.94 -23.37
CA LYS A 559 -0.66 1.69 -23.80
C LYS A 559 -1.28 2.52 -22.68
#